data_AF-T1B124-F1
#
_entry.id   AF-T1B124-F1
#
_cell.length_a   1.000
_cell.length_b   1.000
_cell.length_c   1.000
_cell.angle_alpha   90.00
_cell.angle_beta   90.00
_cell.angle_gamma   90.00
#
_symmetry.space_group_name_H-M   'P 1'
#
loop_
_entity.id
_entity.type
_entity.pdbx_description
1 polymer ?
#
loop_
_entity_poly.entity_id
_entity_poly.type
_entity_poly.pdbx_seq_one_letter_code
_entity_poly.pdbx_strand_id
1 'polypeptide(L)'
;MRVFDPFHIVGPMNEAVNDVRKREHRPLSEEGRSPLSGARFWWLYGRENLPERHRVGFAALQAAHRKTGRAYAIKEALRDLWAQDSWRIGAADCRWWHLWATHSRR
;
A
#
# COMPACT_ATOMS: atom_id res chain seq x y z
N MET A 1 -0.15 -26.27 -7.16
CA MET A 1 -0.22 -25.31 -8.28
C MET A 1 -0.86 -24.02 -7.76
N ARG A 2 -0.09 -22.94 -7.57
CA ARG A 2 -0.63 -21.62 -7.20
C ARG A 2 -1.23 -21.01 -8.46
N VAL A 3 -2.55 -21.00 -8.59
CA VAL A 3 -3.27 -20.56 -9.81
C VAL A 3 -3.30 -19.04 -9.97
N PHE A 4 -2.93 -18.28 -8.93
CA PHE A 4 -2.83 -16.82 -8.99
C PHE A 4 -1.48 -16.34 -8.48
N ASP A 5 -0.77 -15.64 -9.36
CA ASP A 5 0.44 -14.92 -9.02
C ASP A 5 0.10 -13.64 -8.20
N PRO A 6 0.88 -13.28 -7.16
CA PRO A 6 0.64 -12.10 -6.31
C PRO A 6 0.45 -10.79 -7.09
N PHE A 7 1.01 -10.67 -8.29
CA PHE A 7 0.83 -9.50 -9.16
C PHE A 7 -0.63 -9.25 -9.54
N HIS A 8 -1.44 -10.30 -9.75
CA HIS A 8 -2.85 -10.16 -10.15
C HIS A 8 -3.74 -9.70 -9.00
N ILE A 9 -3.38 -10.05 -7.76
CA ILE A 9 -4.14 -9.67 -6.56
C ILE A 9 -3.73 -8.27 -6.06
N VAL A 10 -2.44 -7.94 -6.15
CA VAL A 10 -1.90 -6.65 -5.69
C VAL A 10 -2.10 -5.54 -6.72
N GLY A 11 -2.26 -5.87 -8.01
CA GLY A 11 -2.47 -4.90 -9.10
C GLY A 11 -3.58 -3.88 -8.84
N PRO A 12 -4.83 -4.31 -8.54
CA PRO A 12 -5.92 -3.39 -8.20
C PRO A 12 -5.63 -2.52 -6.96
N MET A 13 -4.87 -3.05 -6.00
CA MET A 13 -4.45 -2.30 -4.81
C MET A 13 -3.40 -1.25 -5.11
N ASN A 14 -2.49 -1.51 -6.07
CA ASN A 14 -1.54 -0.52 -6.55
C ASN A 14 -2.26 0.68 -7.18
N GLU A 15 -3.32 0.46 -7.96
CA GLU A 15 -4.13 1.56 -8.51
C GLU A 15 -4.86 2.34 -7.40
N ALA A 16 -5.46 1.64 -6.44
CA ALA A 16 -6.09 2.29 -5.28
C ALA A 16 -5.11 3.17 -4.48
N VAL A 17 -3.89 2.68 -4.23
CA VAL A 17 -2.82 3.45 -3.58
C VAL A 17 -2.45 4.67 -4.42
N ASN A 18 -2.31 4.52 -5.74
CA ASN A 18 -1.97 5.62 -6.64
C ASN A 18 -3.07 6.70 -6.68
N ASP A 19 -4.34 6.31 -6.64
CA ASP A 19 -5.47 7.23 -6.60
C ASP A 19 -5.53 8.02 -5.29
N VAL A 20 -5.33 7.36 -4.14
CA VAL A 20 -5.24 8.04 -2.84
C VAL A 20 -4.04 8.99 -2.82
N ARG A 21 -2.88 8.56 -3.35
CA ARG A 21 -1.69 9.40 -3.49
C ARG A 21 -1.99 10.64 -4.32
N LYS A 22 -2.63 10.51 -5.49
CA LYS A 22 -3.01 11.66 -6.34
C LYS A 22 -3.96 12.62 -5.62
N ARG A 23 -4.91 12.10 -4.83
CA ARG A 23 -5.87 12.93 -4.07
C ARG A 23 -5.19 13.72 -2.95
N GLU A 24 -4.25 13.13 -2.21
CA GLU A 24 -3.45 13.86 -1.20
C GLU A 24 -2.42 14.78 -1.84
N HIS A 25 -1.91 14.42 -3.02
CA HIS A 25 -0.92 15.19 -3.76
C HIS A 25 -1.48 16.49 -4.35
N ARG A 26 -2.71 16.46 -4.88
CA ARG A 26 -3.34 17.58 -5.58
C ARG A 26 -3.26 18.93 -4.82
N PRO A 27 -3.71 19.04 -3.55
CA PRO A 27 -3.59 20.30 -2.80
C PRO A 27 -2.15 20.74 -2.54
N LEU A 28 -1.22 19.79 -2.35
CA LEU A 28 0.19 20.08 -2.08
C LEU A 28 0.97 20.53 -3.33
N SER A 29 0.51 20.10 -4.51
CA SER A 29 1.10 20.49 -5.78
C SER A 29 0.76 21.94 -6.15
N GLU A 30 -0.43 22.41 -5.75
CA GLU A 30 -0.87 23.81 -5.92
C GLU A 30 -0.01 24.78 -5.08
N GLU A 31 0.58 24.28 -3.99
CA GLU A 31 1.49 25.02 -3.11
C GLU A 31 2.98 24.88 -3.47
N GLY A 32 3.32 24.12 -4.53
CA GLY A 32 4.71 23.90 -4.95
C GLY A 32 5.56 23.02 -4.00
N ARG A 33 4.94 22.31 -3.06
CA ARG A 33 5.63 21.64 -1.93
C ARG A 33 5.59 20.12 -1.95
N SER A 34 5.32 19.47 -3.08
CA SER A 34 4.96 18.05 -3.01
C SER A 34 6.12 17.03 -3.16
N PRO A 35 6.53 16.32 -2.09
CA PRO A 35 7.43 15.17 -2.17
C PRO A 35 6.78 13.91 -2.75
N LEU A 36 5.45 13.86 -2.89
CA LEU A 36 4.70 12.68 -3.37
C LEU A 36 4.91 12.35 -4.86
N SER A 37 5.47 13.26 -5.65
CA SER A 37 5.74 13.05 -7.08
C SER A 37 6.95 12.14 -7.29
N GLY A 38 8.03 12.37 -6.54
CA GLY A 38 9.28 11.59 -6.65
C GLY A 38 9.20 10.21 -6.02
N ALA A 39 8.28 9.99 -5.08
CA ALA A 39 8.16 8.75 -4.33
C ALA A 39 7.16 7.73 -4.91
N ARG A 40 6.57 7.98 -6.09
CA ARG A 40 5.55 7.10 -6.70
C ARG A 40 5.98 5.63 -6.70
N PHE A 41 7.21 5.35 -7.12
CA PHE A 41 7.71 3.98 -7.22
C PHE A 41 7.76 3.27 -5.87
N TRP A 42 8.10 3.97 -4.79
CA TRP A 42 8.14 3.40 -3.44
C TRP A 42 6.76 2.94 -2.96
N TRP A 43 5.70 3.63 -3.38
CA TRP A 43 4.32 3.25 -3.06
C TRP A 43 3.80 2.03 -3.83
N LEU A 44 4.31 1.82 -5.04
CA LEU A 44 3.84 0.74 -5.93
C LEU A 44 4.64 -0.55 -5.73
N TYR A 45 5.86 -0.46 -5.21
CA TYR A 45 6.66 -1.62 -4.84
C TYR A 45 6.20 -2.24 -3.53
N GLY A 46 6.41 -3.56 -3.41
CA GLY A 46 6.37 -4.23 -2.13
C GLY A 46 7.55 -3.81 -1.25
N ARG A 47 7.38 -3.85 0.06
CA ARG A 47 8.39 -3.45 1.07
C ARG A 47 9.76 -4.09 0.86
N GLU A 48 9.81 -5.31 0.32
CA GLU A 48 11.04 -6.06 0.08
C GLU A 48 11.90 -5.45 -1.04
N ASN A 49 11.28 -4.70 -1.95
CA ASN A 49 11.94 -4.07 -3.09
C ASN A 49 12.42 -2.64 -2.78
N LEU A 50 12.18 -2.14 -1.57
CA LEU A 50 12.65 -0.82 -1.14
C LEU A 50 14.10 -0.90 -0.65
N PRO A 51 15.07 -0.21 -1.30
CA PRO A 51 16.45 -0.20 -0.86
C PRO A 51 16.59 0.32 0.58
N GLU A 52 17.51 -0.24 1.36
CA GLU A 52 17.70 0.10 2.79
C GLU A 52 17.79 1.61 3.03
N ARG A 53 18.60 2.29 2.21
CA ARG A 53 18.84 3.74 2.27
C ARG A 53 17.57 4.58 2.19
N HIS A 54 16.51 4.06 1.56
CA HIS A 54 15.25 4.78 1.34
C HIS A 54 14.19 4.43 2.39
N ARG A 55 14.41 3.42 3.25
CA ARG A 55 13.41 2.99 4.24
C ARG A 55 13.05 4.09 5.23
N VAL A 56 14.03 4.80 5.74
CA VAL A 56 13.83 5.91 6.70
C VAL A 56 13.04 7.05 6.04
N GLY A 57 13.46 7.48 4.85
CA GLY A 57 12.75 8.54 4.11
C GLY A 57 11.33 8.14 3.73
N PHE A 58 11.11 6.88 3.36
CA PHE A 58 9.78 6.38 3.04
C PHE A 58 8.88 6.24 4.27
N ALA A 59 9.42 5.85 5.42
CA ALA A 59 8.67 5.84 6.68
C ALA A 59 8.24 7.25 7.09
N ALA A 60 9.12 8.25 6.93
CA ALA A 60 8.77 9.66 7.15
C ALA A 60 7.66 10.12 6.20
N LEU A 61 7.72 9.71 4.92
CA LEU A 61 6.70 10.02 3.92
C LEU A 61 5.34 9.37 4.26
N GLN A 62 5.33 8.12 4.77
CA GLN A 62 4.12 7.45 5.27
C GLN A 62 3.50 8.17 6.46
N ALA A 63 4.31 8.67 7.39
CA ALA A 63 3.83 9.43 8.53
C ALA A 63 3.23 10.79 8.13
N ALA A 64 3.84 11.46 7.13
CA ALA A 64 3.39 12.74 6.61
C ALA A 64 2.10 12.64 5.78
N HIS A 65 1.94 11.58 4.99
CA HIS A 65 0.81 11.37 4.08
C HIS A 65 -0.07 10.23 4.56
N ARG A 66 -0.88 10.51 5.60
CA ARG A 66 -1.59 9.49 6.37
C ARG A 66 -2.54 8.64 5.53
N LYS A 67 -3.27 9.19 4.55
CA LYS A 67 -4.19 8.38 3.73
C LYS A 67 -3.40 7.50 2.76
N THR A 68 -2.35 8.04 2.13
CA THR A 68 -1.47 7.27 1.22
C THR A 68 -0.73 6.18 1.98
N GLY A 69 -0.17 6.49 3.15
CA GLY A 69 0.46 5.55 4.07
C GLY A 69 -0.49 4.42 4.49
N ARG A 70 -1.74 4.75 4.83
CA ARG A 70 -2.76 3.77 5.19
C ARG A 70 -3.14 2.86 4.02
N ALA A 71 -3.34 3.43 2.82
CA ALA A 71 -3.64 2.65 1.62
C ALA A 71 -2.49 1.67 1.31
N TYR A 72 -1.24 2.12 1.45
CA TYR A 72 -0.06 1.28 1.30
C TYR A 72 -0.01 0.14 2.32
N ALA A 73 -0.29 0.42 3.59
CA ALA A 73 -0.32 -0.62 4.62
C ALA A 73 -1.40 -1.69 4.35
N ILE A 74 -2.59 -1.29 3.85
CA ILE A 74 -3.66 -2.21 3.45
C ILE A 74 -3.21 -3.11 2.30
N LYS A 75 -2.52 -2.54 1.32
CA LYS A 75 -1.92 -3.30 0.20
C LYS A 75 -0.89 -4.31 0.71
N GLU A 76 0.03 -3.91 1.57
CA GLU A 76 1.09 -4.79 2.08
C GLU A 76 0.50 -5.92 2.94
N ALA A 77 -0.52 -5.65 3.75
CA ALA A 77 -1.21 -6.70 4.51
C ALA A 77 -1.90 -7.73 3.60
N LEU A 78 -2.45 -7.31 2.45
CA LEU A 78 -3.00 -8.25 1.46
C LEU A 78 -1.90 -9.11 0.83
N ARG A 79 -0.74 -8.50 0.54
CA ARG A 79 0.43 -9.19 0.00
C ARG A 79 0.94 -10.24 0.97
N ASP A 80 1.09 -9.90 2.25
CA ASP A 80 1.51 -10.81 3.31
C ASP A 80 0.52 -11.97 3.46
N LEU A 81 -0.79 -11.68 3.48
CA LEU A 81 -1.85 -12.68 3.55
C LEU A 81 -1.81 -13.67 2.37
N TRP A 82 -1.54 -13.17 1.17
CA TRP A 82 -1.47 -14.01 -0.04
C TRP A 82 -0.15 -14.79 -0.16
N ALA A 83 0.91 -14.35 0.53
CA ALA A 83 2.20 -15.02 0.56
C ALA A 83 2.25 -16.20 1.54
N GLN A 84 1.31 -16.28 2.51
CA GLN A 84 1.24 -17.37 3.47
C GLN A 84 0.89 -18.71 2.78
N ASP A 85 1.70 -19.74 3.03
CA ASP A 85 1.59 -21.06 2.40
C ASP A 85 0.37 -21.89 2.85
N SER A 86 -0.43 -21.42 3.82
CA SER A 86 -1.48 -22.23 4.44
C SER A 86 -2.88 -21.68 4.15
N TRP A 87 -3.64 -22.46 3.38
CA TRP A 87 -5.07 -22.29 3.16
C TRP A 87 -5.90 -22.35 4.47
N ARG A 88 -5.31 -22.86 5.57
CA ARG A 88 -5.96 -23.04 6.89
C ARG A 88 -6.04 -21.77 7.73
N ILE A 89 -5.24 -20.75 7.44
CA ILE A 89 -5.29 -19.44 8.12
C ILE A 89 -6.23 -18.46 7.37
N GLY A 90 -6.63 -18.81 6.14
CA GLY A 90 -7.19 -17.88 5.17
C GLY A 90 -8.54 -17.24 5.49
N ALA A 91 -9.39 -17.81 6.34
CA ALA A 91 -10.74 -17.25 6.53
C ALA A 91 -10.81 -16.13 7.59
N ALA A 92 -10.12 -16.31 8.73
CA ALA A 92 -10.09 -15.31 9.79
C ALA A 92 -9.28 -14.09 9.39
N ASP A 93 -8.12 -14.32 8.77
CA ASP A 93 -7.22 -13.24 8.36
C ASP A 93 -7.76 -12.46 7.14
N CYS A 94 -8.43 -13.14 6.19
CA CYS A 94 -9.17 -12.44 5.13
C CYS A 94 -10.31 -11.60 5.70
N ARG A 95 -11.07 -12.11 6.68
CA ARG A 95 -12.17 -11.35 7.32
C ARG A 95 -11.64 -10.13 8.05
N TRP A 96 -10.55 -10.29 8.81
CA TRP A 96 -9.89 -9.17 9.49
C TRP A 96 -9.41 -8.12 8.47
N TRP A 97 -8.71 -8.54 7.42
CA TRP A 97 -8.23 -7.64 6.38
C TRP A 97 -9.39 -6.90 5.71
N HIS A 98 -10.46 -7.61 5.36
CA HIS A 98 -11.64 -7.02 4.72
C HIS A 98 -12.32 -5.97 5.62
N LEU A 99 -12.51 -6.28 6.91
CA LEU A 99 -13.04 -5.33 7.90
C LEU A 99 -12.13 -4.12 8.02
N TRP A 100 -10.82 -4.32 8.14
CA TRP A 100 -9.88 -3.21 8.24
C TRP A 100 -9.90 -2.32 6.99
N ALA A 101 -9.88 -2.90 5.79
CA ALA A 101 -9.90 -2.16 4.54
C ALA A 101 -11.21 -1.36 4.35
N THR A 102 -12.36 -1.95 4.71
CA THR A 102 -13.68 -1.32 4.55
C THR A 102 -13.93 -0.21 5.57
N HIS A 103 -13.45 -0.37 6.80
CA HIS A 103 -13.63 0.62 7.88
C HIS A 103 -12.53 1.69 7.92
N SER A 104 -11.45 1.54 7.15
CA SER A 104 -10.33 2.50 7.07
C SER A 104 -10.59 3.76 6.22
N ARG A 105 -11.84 4.00 5.81
CA ARG A 105 -12.23 5.12 4.93
C ARG A 105 -12.29 6.49 5.61
N ARG A 106 -12.03 6.57 6.93
CA ARG A 106 -12.08 7.80 7.73
C ARG A 106 -10.70 8.40 7.95
#